data_AF-A0A5Y6RJY5-F1
#
_entry.id   AF-A0A5Y6RJY5-F1
#
_cell.length_a   1.000
_cell.length_b   1.000
_cell.length_c   1.000
_cell.angle_alpha   90.00
_cell.angle_beta   90.00
_cell.angle_gamma   90.00
#
_symmetry.space_group_name_H-M   'P 1'
#
loop_
_entity.id
_entity.type
_entity.pdbx_description
1 polymer ?
#
loop_
_entity_poly.entity_id
_entity_poly.type
_entity_poly.pdbx_seq_one_letter_code
_entity_poly.pdbx_strand_id
1 'polypeptide(L)'
;HIVFGCNESYVKYLSVLITSIMKNINSQKTFLDVYKEANILPKIDINSLESREGFIFHILIDSIQEKTSIKLDQMIKHLSRENDYPAEIKLHIMDAELFKEMDVPIWVKHYATYFRLYLGSILPENCEKCLYLDVDMLVFSDLRELFCLDLQDYIIAASPDIKQWPGSLFVGKSKKDNVRDLIIEKGPLYFNAGFMLINLKQWRLESLEKRMVNVANSYTFEVGDQDILNYVINKKVIILPCKWNFIAGHFILDRKGIFNDFKGEGNQPYWYYTREEMKKNLQNLSILHYTHYVVKPWESYYTEFDVNYYPVHYDYYDEWWYVAFNTPFFNKELIKLNKMIKNKELENYSKTLAFVLNYKMGNIASIRIRNHLAYKIGNLILDTKQFNKILKFPFLFISMVFRHYMNNIISKILFNAIPYLKPLPLVFCIDYIEALKIKKHLSYRYGKIVLYCFKYWYKGKIFAIPYLLLKEYKEFKKNKK
;
A
#
# COMPACT_ATOMS: atom_id res chain seq x y z
N HIS A 1 -9.46 -24.63 13.88
CA HIS A 1 -8.41 -24.52 12.83
C HIS A 1 -8.25 -23.07 12.40
N ILE A 2 -7.04 -22.53 12.47
CA ILE A 2 -6.71 -21.16 12.02
C ILE A 2 -5.62 -21.27 10.94
N VAL A 3 -5.72 -20.50 9.86
CA VAL A 3 -4.91 -20.67 8.65
C VAL A 3 -4.29 -19.35 8.23
N PHE A 4 -3.04 -19.41 7.79
CA PHE A 4 -2.29 -18.25 7.30
C PHE A 4 -1.55 -18.61 6.00
N GLY A 5 -1.35 -17.63 5.13
CA GLY A 5 -0.45 -17.74 3.98
C GLY A 5 0.71 -16.76 4.10
N CYS A 6 1.94 -17.24 4.00
CA CYS A 6 3.12 -16.38 4.06
C CYS A 6 4.31 -16.97 3.29
N ASN A 7 5.37 -16.19 3.13
CA ASN A 7 6.69 -16.71 2.77
C ASN A 7 7.62 -16.70 4.00
N GLU A 8 8.80 -17.31 3.87
CA GLU A 8 9.80 -17.37 4.95
C GLU A 8 10.08 -16.01 5.61
N SER A 9 10.14 -14.93 4.81
CA SER A 9 10.49 -13.60 5.31
C SER A 9 9.43 -12.99 6.23
N TYR A 10 8.17 -13.45 6.11
CA TYR A 10 7.03 -13.00 6.88
C TYR A 10 6.76 -13.84 8.14
N VAL A 11 7.44 -14.99 8.31
CA VAL A 11 7.20 -15.89 9.47
C VAL A 11 7.37 -15.18 10.80
N LYS A 12 8.33 -14.26 10.91
CA LYS A 12 8.56 -13.48 12.14
C LYS A 12 7.46 -12.47 12.48
N TYR A 13 6.64 -12.09 11.50
CA TYR A 13 5.50 -11.20 11.69
C TYR A 13 4.26 -12.04 12.00
N LEU A 14 4.13 -13.18 11.32
CA LEU A 14 3.12 -14.19 11.64
C LEU A 14 3.25 -14.69 13.08
N SER A 15 4.48 -14.84 13.60
CA SER A 15 4.69 -15.19 15.01
C SER A 15 4.13 -14.14 15.98
N VAL A 16 4.13 -12.85 15.61
CA VAL A 16 3.48 -11.77 16.39
C VAL A 16 1.97 -11.94 16.38
N LEU A 17 1.37 -12.22 15.23
CA LEU A 17 -0.06 -12.49 15.11
C LEU A 17 -0.47 -13.71 15.96
N ILE A 18 0.21 -14.85 15.81
CA ILE A 18 -0.03 -16.05 16.63
C ILE A 18 0.13 -15.74 18.13
N THR A 19 1.14 -14.96 18.52
CA THR A 19 1.30 -14.52 19.92
C THR A 19 0.10 -13.72 20.38
N SER A 20 -0.38 -12.76 19.58
CA SER A 20 -1.56 -11.97 19.93
C SER A 20 -2.83 -12.82 20.05
N ILE A 21 -3.00 -13.84 19.20
CA ILE A 21 -4.12 -14.79 19.33
C ILE A 21 -4.05 -15.53 20.65
N MET A 22 -2.90 -16.13 20.96
CA MET A 22 -2.73 -16.95 22.17
C MET A 22 -2.87 -16.11 23.45
N LYS A 23 -2.34 -14.88 23.48
CA LYS A 23 -2.40 -14.00 24.67
C LYS A 23 -3.76 -13.40 24.95
N ASN A 24 -4.69 -13.41 23.99
CA ASN A 24 -6.06 -12.92 24.19
C ASN A 24 -7.04 -14.05 24.53
N ILE A 25 -6.56 -15.28 24.71
CA ILE A 25 -7.39 -16.39 25.20
C ILE A 25 -7.69 -16.17 26.68
N ASN A 26 -8.95 -16.31 27.07
CA ASN A 26 -9.29 -16.45 28.48
C ASN A 26 -9.07 -17.90 28.94
N SER A 27 -7.92 -18.16 29.57
CA SER A 27 -7.53 -19.50 30.05
C SER A 27 -8.46 -20.08 31.12
N GLN A 28 -9.30 -19.26 31.75
CA GLN A 28 -10.27 -19.71 32.75
C GLN A 28 -11.60 -20.19 32.13
N LYS A 29 -11.76 -20.09 30.80
CA LYS A 29 -12.98 -20.46 30.09
C LYS A 29 -12.71 -21.60 29.13
N THR A 30 -13.58 -22.60 29.14
CA THR A 30 -13.64 -23.62 28.07
C THR A 30 -14.31 -23.04 26.82
N PHE A 31 -14.24 -23.74 25.70
CA PHE A 31 -15.01 -23.39 24.51
C PHE A 31 -16.52 -23.37 24.82
N LEU A 32 -17.01 -24.29 25.65
CA LEU A 32 -18.41 -24.33 26.07
C LEU A 32 -18.81 -23.05 26.85
N ASP A 33 -17.93 -22.53 27.70
CA ASP A 33 -18.18 -21.28 28.43
C ASP A 33 -18.21 -20.08 27.47
N VAL A 34 -17.25 -20.01 26.55
CA VAL A 34 -17.24 -18.99 25.49
C VAL A 34 -18.51 -19.09 24.63
N TYR A 35 -18.93 -20.30 24.27
CA TYR A 35 -20.14 -20.54 23.49
C TYR A 35 -21.39 -20.02 24.19
N LYS A 36 -21.52 -20.23 25.51
CA LYS A 36 -22.67 -19.74 26.30
C LYS A 36 -22.75 -18.22 26.30
N GLU A 37 -21.60 -17.54 26.40
CA GLU A 37 -21.52 -16.08 26.47
C GLU A 37 -21.51 -15.38 25.09
N ALA A 38 -21.08 -16.09 24.04
CA ALA A 38 -20.92 -15.54 22.70
C ALA A 38 -22.20 -14.83 22.22
N ASN A 39 -22.09 -13.58 21.79
CA ASN A 39 -23.21 -12.82 21.24
C ASN A 39 -23.19 -12.88 19.71
N ILE A 40 -23.13 -14.10 19.19
CA ILE A 40 -23.10 -14.39 17.75
C ILE A 40 -24.23 -15.36 17.42
N LEU A 41 -24.98 -15.05 16.36
CA LEU A 41 -26.12 -15.84 15.90
C LEU A 41 -26.10 -15.93 14.35
N PRO A 42 -26.53 -17.06 13.77
CA PRO A 42 -26.92 -18.31 14.45
C PRO A 42 -25.72 -19.04 15.07
N LYS A 43 -25.96 -19.90 16.08
CA LYS A 43 -24.89 -20.70 16.73
C LYS A 43 -24.89 -22.13 16.23
N ILE A 44 -23.71 -22.75 16.20
CA ILE A 44 -23.57 -24.18 15.94
C ILE A 44 -24.32 -25.02 16.97
N ASP A 45 -24.70 -26.25 16.61
CA ASP A 45 -25.16 -27.24 17.58
C ASP A 45 -24.00 -27.64 18.49
N ILE A 46 -24.10 -27.33 19.78
CA ILE A 46 -23.04 -27.63 20.75
C ILE A 46 -22.82 -29.13 20.91
N ASN A 47 -23.84 -29.96 20.66
CA ASN A 47 -23.74 -31.41 20.81
C ASN A 47 -22.90 -32.06 19.71
N SER A 48 -22.59 -31.33 18.63
CA SER A 48 -21.75 -31.82 17.54
C SER A 48 -20.25 -31.62 17.79
N LEU A 49 -19.85 -31.09 18.95
CA LEU A 49 -18.45 -30.77 19.25
C LEU A 49 -17.70 -31.95 19.85
N GLU A 50 -16.46 -32.13 19.39
CA GLU A 50 -15.53 -33.12 19.95
C GLU A 50 -15.10 -32.74 21.38
N SER A 51 -14.66 -33.74 22.15
CA SER A 51 -14.20 -33.55 23.54
C SER A 51 -12.83 -32.86 23.65
N ARG A 52 -12.16 -32.54 22.54
CA ARG A 52 -10.82 -31.96 22.54
C ARG A 52 -10.85 -30.53 22.02
N GLU A 53 -10.42 -29.60 22.86
CA GLU A 53 -10.30 -28.18 22.52
C GLU A 53 -8.84 -27.81 22.24
N GLY A 54 -8.63 -26.83 21.36
CA GLY A 54 -7.31 -26.32 21.04
C GLY A 54 -7.24 -25.59 19.71
N PHE A 55 -6.13 -24.90 19.48
CA PHE A 55 -5.84 -24.29 18.19
C PHE A 55 -4.86 -25.12 17.36
N ILE A 56 -5.25 -25.44 16.13
CA ILE A 56 -4.35 -25.93 15.11
C ILE A 56 -4.10 -24.77 14.14
N PHE A 57 -2.87 -24.25 14.15
CA PHE A 57 -2.40 -23.19 13.27
C PHE A 57 -1.78 -23.81 12.02
N HIS A 58 -2.43 -23.65 10.87
CA HIS A 58 -1.95 -24.09 9.58
C HIS A 58 -1.21 -22.95 8.88
N ILE A 59 0.03 -23.18 8.49
CA ILE A 59 0.86 -22.19 7.80
C ILE A 59 1.15 -22.70 6.40
N LEU A 60 0.53 -22.06 5.41
CA LEU A 60 0.79 -22.27 3.99
C LEU A 60 2.02 -21.45 3.62
N ILE A 61 3.10 -22.12 3.18
CA ILE A 61 4.40 -21.46 2.97
C ILE A 61 5.15 -22.01 1.75
N ASP A 62 5.82 -21.16 0.99
CA ASP A 62 6.60 -21.57 -0.20
C ASP A 62 7.83 -22.41 0.16
N SER A 63 8.56 -21.97 1.18
CA SER A 63 9.73 -22.65 1.71
C SER A 63 10.00 -22.17 3.12
N ILE A 64 10.64 -23.01 3.92
CA ILE A 64 11.00 -22.66 5.30
C ILE A 64 12.39 -23.15 5.64
N GLN A 65 13.18 -22.33 6.33
CA GLN A 65 14.46 -22.77 6.86
C GLN A 65 14.24 -23.62 8.10
N GLU A 66 15.04 -24.68 8.27
CA GLU A 66 14.96 -25.58 9.43
C GLU A 66 15.01 -24.82 10.77
N LYS A 67 15.93 -23.85 10.90
CA LYS A 67 16.03 -23.01 12.09
C LYS A 67 14.75 -22.23 12.40
N THR A 68 14.01 -21.81 11.37
CA THR A 68 12.77 -21.04 11.49
C THR A 68 11.62 -21.96 11.90
N SER A 69 11.56 -23.16 11.32
CA SER A 69 10.62 -24.22 11.70
C SER A 69 10.79 -24.64 13.17
N ILE A 70 12.02 -24.85 13.63
CA ILE A 70 12.33 -25.18 15.03
C ILE A 70 11.86 -24.05 15.96
N LYS A 71 12.10 -22.78 15.61
CA LYS A 71 11.63 -21.63 16.40
C LYS A 71 10.11 -21.58 16.51
N LEU A 72 9.38 -21.85 15.42
CA LEU A 72 7.91 -21.89 15.43
C LEU A 72 7.39 -22.98 16.37
N ASP A 73 7.93 -24.19 16.29
CA ASP A 73 7.57 -25.31 17.18
C ASP A 73 7.85 -24.98 18.66
N GLN A 74 9.01 -24.42 18.96
CA GLN A 74 9.36 -24.00 20.32
C GLN A 74 8.44 -22.90 20.83
N MET A 75 8.14 -21.92 19.98
CA MET A 75 7.24 -20.81 20.30
C MET A 75 5.83 -21.31 20.62
N ILE A 76 5.24 -22.15 19.77
CA ILE A 76 3.87 -22.59 20.00
C ILE A 76 3.76 -23.47 21.26
N LYS A 77 4.76 -24.32 21.52
CA LYS A 77 4.84 -25.10 22.77
C LYS A 77 4.96 -24.21 24.01
N HIS A 78 5.67 -23.09 23.92
CA HIS A 78 5.76 -22.13 25.01
C HIS A 78 4.42 -21.41 25.22
N LEU A 79 3.84 -20.84 24.15
CA LEU A 79 2.57 -20.12 24.21
C LEU A 79 1.42 -21.02 24.69
N SER A 80 1.39 -22.28 24.26
CA SER A 80 0.38 -23.24 24.71
C SER A 80 0.45 -23.50 26.21
N ARG A 81 1.66 -23.62 26.79
CA ARG A 81 1.85 -23.77 28.24
C ARG A 81 1.57 -22.49 29.01
N GLU A 82 2.03 -21.34 28.49
CA GLU A 82 1.85 -20.03 29.14
C GLU A 82 0.37 -19.66 29.27
N ASN A 83 -0.45 -20.00 28.26
CA ASN A 83 -1.86 -19.63 28.20
C ASN A 83 -2.81 -20.78 28.59
N ASP A 84 -2.27 -21.91 29.07
CA ASP A 84 -3.03 -23.12 29.44
C ASP A 84 -4.09 -23.53 28.39
N TYR A 85 -3.70 -23.46 27.11
CA TYR A 85 -4.58 -23.80 25.99
C TYR A 85 -3.82 -24.61 24.94
N PRO A 86 -4.27 -25.83 24.59
CA PRO A 86 -3.57 -26.67 23.63
C PRO A 86 -3.44 -25.97 22.27
N ALA A 87 -2.21 -25.87 21.76
CA ALA A 87 -1.97 -25.34 20.44
C ALA A 87 -0.82 -26.05 19.71
N GLU A 88 -1.00 -26.23 18.39
CA GLU A 88 0.01 -26.83 17.52
C GLU A 88 0.12 -26.08 16.18
N ILE A 89 1.28 -26.19 15.54
CA ILE A 89 1.52 -25.65 14.20
C ILE A 89 1.65 -26.81 13.20
N LYS A 90 0.96 -26.69 12.06
CA LYS A 90 1.14 -27.56 10.89
C LYS A 90 1.62 -26.73 9.70
N LEU A 91 2.81 -27.07 9.21
CA LEU A 91 3.41 -26.43 8.03
C LEU A 91 2.96 -27.16 6.77
N HIS A 92 2.54 -26.41 5.77
CA HIS A 92 2.15 -26.90 4.45
C HIS A 92 3.02 -26.23 3.40
N ILE A 93 3.97 -26.99 2.84
CA ILE A 93 4.88 -26.46 1.82
C ILE A 93 4.14 -26.42 0.47
N MET A 94 4.05 -25.21 -0.09
CA MET A 94 3.32 -24.92 -1.32
C MET A 94 4.25 -25.03 -2.52
N ASP A 95 3.90 -25.91 -3.46
CA ASP A 95 4.62 -26.01 -4.71
C ASP A 95 4.37 -24.77 -5.59
N ALA A 96 5.45 -24.10 -6.00
CA ALA A 96 5.40 -22.92 -6.84
C ALA A 96 4.76 -23.21 -8.21
N GLU A 97 4.83 -24.45 -8.69
CA GLU A 97 4.23 -24.86 -9.98
C GLU A 97 2.71 -24.70 -10.00
N LEU A 98 2.05 -24.73 -8.84
CA LEU A 98 0.60 -24.49 -8.73
C LEU A 98 0.19 -23.09 -9.22
N PHE A 99 1.12 -22.12 -9.17
CA PHE A 99 0.81 -20.71 -9.38
C PHE A 99 1.41 -20.14 -10.67
N LYS A 100 2.12 -20.93 -11.47
CA LYS A 100 2.89 -20.43 -12.63
C LYS A 100 2.08 -19.71 -13.69
N GLU A 101 0.80 -20.05 -13.83
CA GLU A 101 -0.13 -19.44 -14.79
C GLU A 101 -0.93 -18.26 -14.19
N MET A 102 -0.77 -17.98 -12.90
CA MET A 102 -1.47 -16.91 -12.19
C MET A 102 -0.67 -15.61 -12.26
N ASP A 103 -1.36 -14.49 -12.47
CA ASP A 103 -0.67 -13.20 -12.47
C ASP A 103 -0.51 -12.73 -11.03
N VAL A 104 0.72 -12.42 -10.62
CA VAL A 104 0.93 -11.81 -9.31
C VAL A 104 0.42 -10.38 -9.34
N PRO A 105 -0.42 -9.94 -8.38
CA PRO A 105 -0.85 -8.54 -8.30
C PRO A 105 0.37 -7.63 -8.25
N ILE A 106 0.30 -6.45 -8.88
CA ILE A 106 1.44 -5.51 -9.05
C ILE A 106 2.14 -5.19 -7.71
N TRP A 107 1.38 -5.21 -6.61
CA TRP A 107 1.83 -4.86 -5.25
C TRP A 107 2.51 -6.02 -4.52
N VAL A 108 2.34 -7.25 -4.97
CA VAL A 108 2.87 -8.47 -4.35
C VAL A 108 3.95 -9.04 -5.27
N LYS A 109 5.11 -9.42 -4.75
CA LYS A 109 6.20 -10.02 -5.56
C LYS A 109 6.25 -11.55 -5.46
N HIS A 110 5.28 -12.16 -4.79
CA HIS A 110 5.26 -13.58 -4.43
C HIS A 110 3.84 -14.14 -4.46
N TYR A 111 3.70 -15.45 -4.66
CA TYR A 111 2.40 -16.13 -4.78
C TYR A 111 1.70 -16.40 -3.44
N ALA A 112 2.28 -16.00 -2.30
CA ALA A 112 1.75 -16.35 -0.98
C ALA A 112 0.28 -15.94 -0.78
N THR A 113 -0.16 -14.86 -1.42
CA THR A 113 -1.57 -14.41 -1.37
C THR A 113 -2.53 -15.42 -2.00
N TYR A 114 -2.10 -16.16 -3.01
CA TYR A 114 -2.91 -17.18 -3.72
C TYR A 114 -2.97 -18.52 -3.00
N PHE A 115 -2.17 -18.76 -1.96
CA PHE A 115 -2.18 -20.03 -1.22
C PHE A 115 -3.58 -20.33 -0.65
N ARG A 116 -4.34 -19.30 -0.31
CA ARG A 116 -5.71 -19.43 0.21
C ARG A 116 -6.72 -19.98 -0.81
N LEU A 117 -6.39 -20.01 -2.11
CA LEU A 117 -7.25 -20.63 -3.11
C LEU A 117 -7.29 -22.17 -2.96
N TYR A 118 -6.25 -22.76 -2.36
CA TYR A 118 -6.05 -24.20 -2.22
C TYR A 118 -6.46 -24.78 -0.86
N LEU A 119 -7.27 -24.05 -0.08
CA LEU A 119 -7.66 -24.48 1.28
C LEU A 119 -8.43 -25.81 1.29
N GLY A 120 -9.16 -26.13 0.22
CA GLY A 120 -9.99 -27.32 0.13
C GLY A 120 -9.17 -28.60 0.05
N SER A 121 -8.05 -28.58 -0.68
CA SER A 121 -7.16 -29.74 -0.82
C SER A 121 -6.10 -29.84 0.28
N ILE A 122 -5.65 -28.72 0.84
CA ILE A 122 -4.52 -28.71 1.79
C ILE A 122 -4.95 -29.04 3.22
N LEU A 123 -6.13 -28.57 3.63
CA LEU A 123 -6.58 -28.82 4.99
C LEU A 123 -7.10 -30.26 5.14
N PRO A 124 -6.97 -30.87 6.33
CA PRO A 124 -7.45 -32.24 6.57
C PRO A 124 -8.91 -32.43 6.15
N GLU A 125 -9.27 -33.60 5.62
CA GLU A 125 -10.63 -33.87 5.12
C GLU A 125 -11.72 -33.70 6.17
N ASN A 126 -11.40 -33.99 7.44
CA ASN A 126 -12.30 -33.80 8.57
C ASN A 126 -12.39 -32.34 9.06
N CYS A 127 -11.63 -31.41 8.47
CA CYS A 127 -11.71 -29.99 8.79
C CYS A 127 -12.92 -29.36 8.06
N GLU A 128 -14.05 -29.24 8.76
CA GLU A 128 -15.28 -28.66 8.17
C GLU A 128 -15.33 -27.13 8.22
N LYS A 129 -14.58 -26.49 9.14
CA LYS A 129 -14.55 -25.03 9.34
C LYS A 129 -13.15 -24.53 9.69
N CYS A 130 -12.72 -23.44 9.08
CA CYS A 130 -11.45 -22.79 9.43
C CYS A 130 -11.57 -21.26 9.44
N LEU A 131 -10.68 -20.60 10.19
CA LEU A 131 -10.51 -19.15 10.16
C LEU A 131 -9.23 -18.81 9.40
N TYR A 132 -9.33 -18.08 8.30
CA TYR A 132 -8.19 -17.54 7.58
C TYR A 132 -7.89 -16.10 8.03
N LEU A 133 -6.61 -15.79 8.26
CA LEU A 133 -6.12 -14.46 8.61
C LEU A 133 -4.89 -14.08 7.77
N ASP A 134 -4.83 -12.83 7.31
CA ASP A 134 -3.60 -12.24 6.76
C ASP A 134 -2.57 -12.00 7.88
N VAL A 135 -1.28 -11.97 7.52
CA VAL A 135 -0.16 -11.86 8.47
C VAL A 135 -0.09 -10.47 9.14
N ASP A 136 -0.50 -9.43 8.44
CA ASP A 136 -0.47 -8.03 8.86
C ASP A 136 -1.71 -7.66 9.68
N MET A 137 -2.00 -8.48 10.68
CA MET A 137 -3.08 -8.29 11.63
C MET A 137 -2.58 -8.28 13.08
N LEU A 138 -3.39 -7.74 13.98
CA LEU A 138 -3.21 -7.80 15.42
C LEU A 138 -4.55 -8.12 16.09
N VAL A 139 -4.55 -9.14 16.96
CA VAL A 139 -5.75 -9.61 17.67
C VAL A 139 -5.82 -9.03 19.07
N PHE A 140 -7.01 -8.60 19.47
CA PHE A 140 -7.33 -7.95 20.74
C PHE A 140 -8.42 -8.69 21.55
N SER A 141 -8.95 -9.80 21.03
CA SER A 141 -10.02 -10.55 21.69
C SER A 141 -9.90 -12.06 21.49
N ASP A 142 -10.66 -12.82 22.27
CA ASP A 142 -10.73 -14.27 22.18
C ASP A 142 -11.42 -14.72 20.88
N LEU A 143 -10.68 -15.36 19.97
CA LEU A 143 -11.21 -15.78 18.67
C LEU A 143 -12.11 -17.03 18.73
N ARG A 144 -12.23 -17.69 19.88
CA ARG A 144 -13.13 -18.85 20.04
C ARG A 144 -14.59 -18.48 19.77
N GLU A 145 -14.98 -17.23 20.06
CA GLU A 145 -16.33 -16.70 19.77
C GLU A 145 -16.71 -16.89 18.29
N LEU A 146 -15.78 -16.67 17.35
CA LEU A 146 -16.05 -16.82 15.91
C LEU A 146 -16.45 -18.24 15.53
N PHE A 147 -15.87 -19.25 16.17
CA PHE A 147 -16.17 -20.65 15.86
C PHE A 147 -17.56 -21.07 16.32
N CYS A 148 -18.20 -20.29 17.20
CA CYS A 148 -19.58 -20.49 17.62
C CYS A 148 -20.58 -20.17 16.51
N LEU A 149 -20.23 -19.33 15.53
CA LEU A 149 -21.11 -18.97 14.42
C LEU A 149 -21.40 -20.19 13.55
N ASP A 150 -22.69 -20.51 13.36
CA ASP A 150 -23.12 -21.46 12.34
C ASP A 150 -23.16 -20.77 10.97
N LEU A 151 -22.41 -21.32 10.01
CA LEU A 151 -22.36 -20.81 8.64
C LEU A 151 -23.48 -21.39 7.78
N GLN A 152 -24.19 -22.44 8.22
CA GLN A 152 -25.25 -23.09 7.46
C GLN A 152 -24.81 -23.40 6.02
N ASP A 153 -25.55 -22.91 5.02
CA ASP A 153 -25.24 -23.08 3.59
C ASP A 153 -24.39 -21.94 3.01
N TYR A 154 -23.94 -21.00 3.84
CA TYR A 154 -23.01 -19.95 3.43
C TYR A 154 -21.58 -20.48 3.37
N ILE A 155 -20.82 -19.98 2.38
CA ILE A 155 -19.44 -20.42 2.14
C ILE A 155 -18.49 -19.73 3.12
N ILE A 156 -18.72 -18.45 3.41
CA ILE A 156 -17.87 -17.68 4.31
C ILE A 156 -18.67 -16.71 5.18
N ALA A 157 -18.08 -16.33 6.32
CA ALA A 157 -18.37 -15.10 7.01
C ALA A 157 -17.13 -14.19 6.98
N ALA A 158 -17.29 -12.94 6.54
CA ALA A 158 -16.20 -11.99 6.35
C ALA A 158 -16.67 -10.55 6.60
N SER A 159 -15.74 -9.60 6.68
CA SER A 159 -16.07 -8.18 6.84
C SER A 159 -16.06 -7.43 5.50
N PRO A 160 -16.86 -6.37 5.37
CA PRO A 160 -16.94 -5.60 4.12
C PRO A 160 -15.62 -4.90 3.83
N ASP A 161 -15.26 -4.84 2.53
CA ASP A 161 -14.17 -3.98 2.05
C ASP A 161 -14.63 -2.52 1.83
N ILE A 162 -13.80 -1.71 1.20
CA ILE A 162 -14.04 -0.31 0.87
C ILE A 162 -14.83 -0.11 -0.44
N LYS A 163 -15.38 1.08 -0.65
CA LYS A 163 -15.88 1.60 -1.94
C LYS A 163 -16.94 0.74 -2.63
N GLN A 164 -17.95 0.29 -1.90
CA GLN A 164 -19.00 -0.64 -2.38
C GLN A 164 -20.33 0.07 -2.70
N TRP A 165 -20.31 1.28 -3.25
CA TRP A 165 -21.54 2.00 -3.62
C TRP A 165 -22.20 1.40 -4.87
N PRO A 166 -23.52 1.64 -5.11
CA PRO A 166 -24.20 1.15 -6.31
C PRO A 166 -23.47 1.55 -7.60
N GLY A 167 -23.20 0.58 -8.47
CA GLY A 167 -22.44 0.80 -9.70
C GLY A 167 -20.91 0.89 -9.53
N SER A 168 -20.37 0.66 -8.33
CA SER A 168 -18.93 0.37 -8.18
C SER A 168 -18.63 -0.99 -8.83
N LEU A 169 -17.55 -1.08 -9.60
CA LEU A 169 -17.22 -2.25 -10.41
C LEU A 169 -15.80 -2.74 -10.10
N PHE A 170 -15.58 -4.04 -10.23
CA PHE A 170 -14.24 -4.62 -10.38
C PHE A 170 -14.19 -5.46 -11.66
N VAL A 171 -12.99 -5.56 -12.24
CA VAL A 171 -12.80 -6.12 -13.58
C VAL A 171 -11.79 -7.25 -13.54
N GLY A 172 -12.20 -8.41 -14.06
CA GLY A 172 -11.29 -9.49 -14.43
C GLY A 172 -10.94 -9.36 -15.91
N LYS A 173 -9.74 -8.85 -16.22
CA LYS A 173 -9.28 -8.71 -17.60
C LYS A 173 -8.93 -10.08 -18.17
N SER A 174 -9.44 -10.43 -19.33
CA SER A 174 -9.12 -11.73 -19.90
C SER A 174 -7.65 -11.79 -20.33
N LYS A 175 -7.01 -12.93 -20.06
CA LYS A 175 -5.66 -13.21 -20.59
C LYS A 175 -5.68 -13.66 -22.06
N LYS A 176 -6.85 -13.84 -22.66
CA LYS A 176 -7.04 -14.29 -24.05
C LYS A 176 -7.74 -13.21 -24.86
N ASP A 177 -7.14 -12.80 -25.98
CA ASP A 177 -7.64 -11.69 -26.82
C ASP A 177 -9.09 -11.85 -27.33
N ASN A 178 -9.57 -13.09 -27.48
CA ASN A 178 -10.92 -13.41 -28.00
C ASN A 178 -11.96 -13.69 -26.90
N VAL A 179 -11.62 -13.49 -25.63
CA VAL A 179 -12.51 -13.70 -24.49
C VAL A 179 -12.82 -12.36 -23.86
N ARG A 180 -14.10 -12.09 -23.59
CA ARG A 180 -14.53 -10.82 -22.99
C ARG A 180 -14.06 -10.71 -21.54
N ASP A 181 -13.75 -9.48 -21.14
CA ASP A 181 -13.50 -9.14 -19.74
C ASP A 181 -14.75 -9.40 -18.88
N LEU A 182 -14.50 -9.78 -17.62
CA LEU A 182 -15.54 -9.89 -16.60
C LEU A 182 -15.74 -8.52 -15.97
N ILE A 183 -16.95 -7.97 -16.07
CA ILE A 183 -17.33 -6.70 -15.44
C ILE A 183 -18.33 -7.05 -14.34
N ILE A 184 -17.93 -6.87 -13.08
CA ILE A 184 -18.67 -7.36 -11.92
C ILE A 184 -18.97 -6.19 -10.99
N GLU A 185 -20.20 -6.09 -10.51
CA GLU A 185 -20.56 -5.07 -9.52
C GLU A 185 -20.00 -5.43 -8.14
N LYS A 186 -19.34 -4.47 -7.51
CA LYS A 186 -18.88 -4.52 -6.12
C LYS A 186 -20.09 -4.24 -5.21
N GLY A 187 -20.97 -5.24 -5.12
CA GLY A 187 -22.18 -5.19 -4.31
C GLY A 187 -21.92 -5.22 -2.81
N PRO A 188 -22.97 -5.14 -1.97
CA PRO A 188 -22.87 -5.06 -0.50
C PRO A 188 -22.23 -6.28 0.18
N LEU A 189 -22.04 -7.36 -0.58
CA LEU A 189 -21.44 -8.62 -0.12
C LEU A 189 -19.96 -8.72 -0.47
N TYR A 190 -19.37 -7.70 -1.10
CA TYR A 190 -17.95 -7.72 -1.39
C TYR A 190 -17.16 -7.59 -0.08
N PHE A 191 -16.25 -8.52 0.16
CA PHE A 191 -15.50 -8.64 1.41
C PHE A 191 -14.01 -8.48 1.21
N ASN A 192 -13.33 -8.03 2.27
CA ASN A 192 -11.88 -8.03 2.33
C ASN A 192 -11.39 -9.46 2.60
N ALA A 193 -10.46 -9.97 1.79
CA ALA A 193 -10.03 -11.37 1.87
C ALA A 193 -9.09 -11.67 3.04
N GLY A 194 -8.60 -10.66 3.75
CA GLY A 194 -7.66 -10.86 4.84
C GLY A 194 -8.25 -11.53 6.08
N PHE A 195 -9.57 -11.51 6.24
CA PHE A 195 -10.27 -12.22 7.30
C PHE A 195 -11.44 -13.00 6.71
N MET A 196 -11.45 -14.32 6.90
CA MET A 196 -12.55 -15.17 6.45
C MET A 196 -12.75 -16.35 7.41
N LEU A 197 -13.95 -16.47 7.99
CA LEU A 197 -14.39 -17.73 8.58
C LEU A 197 -15.03 -18.58 7.47
N ILE A 198 -14.43 -19.71 7.16
CA ILE A 198 -14.73 -20.49 5.95
C ILE A 198 -15.42 -21.79 6.32
N ASN A 199 -16.52 -22.07 5.63
CA ASN A 199 -17.21 -23.35 5.61
C ASN A 199 -16.50 -24.27 4.60
N LEU A 200 -15.48 -25.00 5.06
CA LEU A 200 -14.70 -25.88 4.20
C LEU A 200 -15.52 -27.06 3.68
N LYS A 201 -16.56 -27.48 4.41
CA LYS A 201 -17.50 -28.47 3.93
C LYS A 201 -18.20 -27.99 2.65
N GLN A 202 -18.82 -26.81 2.68
CA GLN A 202 -19.43 -26.21 1.49
C GLN A 202 -18.40 -25.89 0.40
N TRP A 203 -17.20 -25.44 0.80
CA TRP A 203 -16.11 -25.16 -0.13
C TRP A 203 -15.72 -26.37 -0.99
N ARG A 204 -15.62 -27.55 -0.37
CA ARG A 204 -15.34 -28.82 -1.06
C ARG A 204 -16.54 -29.27 -1.87
N LEU A 205 -17.74 -29.26 -1.29
CA LEU A 205 -18.99 -29.67 -1.97
C LEU A 205 -19.21 -28.90 -3.27
N GLU A 206 -18.96 -27.58 -3.27
CA GLU A 206 -19.11 -26.73 -4.46
C GLU A 206 -17.89 -26.67 -5.38
N SER A 207 -16.83 -27.45 -5.08
CA SER A 207 -15.58 -27.46 -5.84
C SER A 207 -14.99 -26.06 -6.07
N LEU A 208 -15.05 -25.20 -5.05
CA LEU A 208 -14.69 -23.78 -5.18
C LEU A 208 -13.23 -23.59 -5.57
N GLU A 209 -12.32 -24.35 -4.98
CA GLU A 209 -10.89 -24.35 -5.30
C GLU A 209 -10.65 -24.47 -6.81
N LYS A 210 -11.22 -25.50 -7.44
CA LYS A 210 -11.11 -25.71 -8.90
C LYS A 210 -11.63 -24.52 -9.69
N ARG A 211 -12.76 -23.94 -9.27
CA ARG A 211 -13.36 -22.76 -9.92
C ARG A 211 -12.46 -21.53 -9.79
N MET A 212 -11.90 -21.27 -8.61
CA MET A 212 -11.01 -20.13 -8.37
C MET A 212 -9.69 -20.26 -9.12
N VAL A 213 -9.07 -21.45 -9.13
CA VAL A 213 -7.85 -21.71 -9.90
C VAL A 213 -8.09 -21.49 -11.39
N ASN A 214 -9.20 -21.98 -11.93
CA ASN A 214 -9.55 -21.76 -13.34
C ASN A 214 -9.71 -20.27 -13.67
N VAL A 215 -10.33 -19.50 -12.76
CA VAL A 215 -10.49 -18.05 -12.93
C VAL A 215 -9.13 -17.34 -12.85
N ALA A 216 -8.30 -17.66 -11.86
CA ALA A 216 -6.97 -17.07 -11.67
C ALA A 216 -6.05 -17.29 -12.88
N ASN A 217 -6.15 -18.46 -13.51
CA ASN A 217 -5.38 -18.80 -14.71
C ASN A 217 -5.93 -18.13 -15.99
N SER A 218 -7.20 -17.71 -15.99
CA SER A 218 -7.87 -17.20 -17.19
C SER A 218 -8.02 -15.67 -17.21
N TYR A 219 -7.99 -15.03 -16.04
CA TYR A 219 -8.26 -13.61 -15.87
C TYR A 219 -7.25 -12.96 -14.91
N THR A 220 -6.93 -11.70 -15.16
CA THR A 220 -6.12 -10.83 -14.32
C THR A 220 -7.04 -9.88 -13.57
N PHE A 221 -6.99 -9.90 -12.23
CA PHE A 221 -7.75 -8.98 -11.38
C PHE A 221 -6.86 -7.94 -10.72
N GLU A 222 -7.40 -6.76 -10.43
CA GLU A 222 -6.66 -5.65 -9.83
C GLU A 222 -6.20 -5.98 -8.40
N VAL A 223 -7.07 -6.62 -7.61
CA VAL A 223 -6.80 -7.00 -6.21
C VAL A 223 -6.53 -8.51 -6.08
N GLY A 224 -6.20 -9.19 -7.19
CA GLY A 224 -5.75 -10.58 -7.19
C GLY A 224 -6.76 -11.56 -6.59
N ASP A 225 -6.32 -12.32 -5.58
CA ASP A 225 -7.08 -13.38 -4.93
C ASP A 225 -8.39 -12.86 -4.30
N GLN A 226 -8.41 -11.63 -3.79
CA GLN A 226 -9.63 -11.06 -3.20
C GLN A 226 -10.76 -10.93 -4.23
N ASP A 227 -10.46 -10.42 -5.42
CA ASP A 227 -11.46 -10.29 -6.49
C ASP A 227 -11.90 -11.65 -7.01
N ILE A 228 -10.97 -12.61 -7.12
CA ILE A 228 -11.27 -13.99 -7.53
C ILE A 228 -12.23 -14.66 -6.53
N LEU A 229 -11.95 -14.52 -5.23
CA LEU A 229 -12.82 -15.03 -4.16
C LEU A 229 -14.21 -14.40 -4.24
N ASN A 230 -14.30 -13.07 -4.34
CA ASN A 230 -15.57 -12.35 -4.44
C ASN A 230 -16.36 -12.72 -5.71
N TYR A 231 -15.68 -12.94 -6.84
CA TYR A 231 -16.31 -13.37 -8.09
C TYR A 231 -16.86 -14.80 -8.00
N VAL A 232 -16.09 -15.75 -7.45
CA VAL A 232 -16.47 -17.17 -7.44
C VAL A 232 -17.51 -17.50 -6.36
N ILE A 233 -17.37 -16.94 -5.16
CA ILE A 233 -18.24 -17.22 -4.01
C ILE A 233 -19.60 -16.52 -4.14
N ASN A 234 -19.61 -15.35 -4.79
CA ASN A 234 -20.75 -14.48 -5.08
C ASN A 234 -22.10 -14.88 -4.45
N LYS A 235 -22.61 -14.04 -3.53
CA LYS A 235 -23.89 -14.14 -2.80
C LYS A 235 -23.95 -15.07 -1.59
N LYS A 236 -23.03 -16.03 -1.41
CA LYS A 236 -23.00 -16.91 -0.22
C LYS A 236 -22.04 -16.42 0.87
N VAL A 237 -22.21 -15.17 1.28
CA VAL A 237 -21.35 -14.47 2.26
C VAL A 237 -22.19 -13.95 3.43
N ILE A 238 -21.79 -14.26 4.67
CA ILE A 238 -22.28 -13.59 5.87
C ILE A 238 -21.39 -12.38 6.14
N ILE A 239 -21.97 -11.19 6.21
CA ILE A 239 -21.23 -9.96 6.52
C ILE A 239 -21.15 -9.76 8.03
N LEU A 240 -19.93 -9.83 8.55
CA LEU A 240 -19.62 -9.59 9.96
C LEU A 240 -19.30 -8.10 10.21
N PRO A 241 -19.53 -7.61 11.44
CA PRO A 241 -19.14 -6.25 11.80
C PRO A 241 -17.64 -6.02 11.64
N CYS A 242 -17.24 -4.81 11.24
CA CYS A 242 -15.85 -4.50 10.92
C CYS A 242 -14.87 -4.63 12.09
N LYS A 243 -15.33 -4.80 13.34
CA LYS A 243 -14.45 -5.11 14.48
C LYS A 243 -13.59 -6.37 14.26
N TRP A 244 -14.07 -7.30 13.43
CA TRP A 244 -13.38 -8.56 13.11
C TRP A 244 -12.34 -8.44 11.99
N ASN A 245 -12.32 -7.32 11.26
CA ASN A 245 -11.31 -7.00 10.25
C ASN A 245 -11.25 -5.48 10.11
N PHE A 246 -10.81 -4.82 11.19
CA PHE A 246 -10.85 -3.37 11.25
C PHE A 246 -9.68 -2.81 10.46
N ILE A 247 -9.98 -2.17 9.32
CA ILE A 247 -8.98 -1.64 8.41
C ILE A 247 -8.33 -0.39 9.02
N ALA A 248 -7.02 -0.45 9.29
CA ALA A 248 -6.25 0.66 9.88
C ALA A 248 -6.28 1.95 9.04
N GLY A 249 -6.60 1.85 7.74
CA GLY A 249 -6.85 2.99 6.86
C GLY A 249 -7.82 4.03 7.44
N HIS A 250 -8.78 3.63 8.29
CA HIS A 250 -9.69 4.53 9.01
C HIS A 250 -9.01 5.74 9.64
N PHE A 251 -7.82 5.53 10.20
CA PHE A 251 -7.11 6.54 10.97
C PHE A 251 -6.35 7.56 10.10
N ILE A 252 -6.17 7.27 8.81
CA ILE A 252 -5.22 8.01 7.97
C ILE A 252 -5.75 8.51 6.62
N LEU A 253 -6.97 8.14 6.20
CA LEU A 253 -7.50 8.53 4.89
C LEU A 253 -7.50 10.05 4.67
N ASP A 254 -7.99 10.81 5.66
CA ASP A 254 -8.04 12.28 5.57
C ASP A 254 -6.64 12.88 5.42
N ARG A 255 -5.65 12.30 6.10
CA ARG A 255 -4.23 12.69 5.96
C ARG A 255 -3.67 12.34 4.58
N LYS A 256 -4.22 11.33 3.91
CA LYS A 256 -3.88 10.98 2.52
C LYS A 256 -4.69 11.77 1.48
N GLY A 257 -5.54 12.71 1.91
CA GLY A 257 -6.39 13.51 1.02
C GLY A 257 -7.56 12.73 0.44
N ILE A 258 -7.93 11.62 1.06
CA ILE A 258 -9.07 10.79 0.69
C ILE A 258 -10.18 11.11 1.66
N PHE A 259 -11.36 11.43 1.12
CA PHE A 259 -12.51 11.75 1.93
C PHE A 259 -12.98 10.52 2.71
N ASN A 260 -13.00 10.63 4.04
CA ASN A 260 -13.31 9.54 4.97
C ASN A 260 -14.80 9.51 5.31
N ASP A 261 -15.62 9.21 4.31
CA ASP A 261 -17.08 9.17 4.39
C ASP A 261 -17.65 7.75 4.56
N PHE A 262 -18.79 7.71 5.23
CA PHE A 262 -19.46 6.48 5.66
C PHE A 262 -20.79 6.31 4.96
N LYS A 263 -21.34 5.10 4.98
CA LYS A 263 -22.66 4.80 4.43
C LYS A 263 -23.70 5.78 4.99
N GLY A 264 -24.40 6.47 4.09
CA GLY A 264 -25.40 7.49 4.43
C GLY A 264 -24.89 8.93 4.43
N GLU A 265 -23.58 9.17 4.29
CA GLU A 265 -22.98 10.51 4.29
C GLU A 265 -22.71 11.09 2.89
N GLY A 266 -22.94 10.29 1.84
CA GLY A 266 -22.71 10.69 0.45
C GLY A 266 -23.16 9.62 -0.55
N ASN A 267 -23.03 9.93 -1.84
CA ASN A 267 -23.42 9.01 -2.93
C ASN A 267 -22.38 7.91 -3.21
N GLN A 268 -21.11 8.15 -2.84
CA GLN A 268 -19.99 7.23 -3.09
C GLN A 268 -19.16 7.04 -1.82
N PRO A 269 -19.77 6.54 -0.73
CA PRO A 269 -19.08 6.42 0.55
C PRO A 269 -17.90 5.46 0.46
N TYR A 270 -16.77 5.85 1.06
CA TYR A 270 -15.59 5.01 1.13
C TYR A 270 -15.83 3.76 1.98
N TRP A 271 -16.58 3.87 3.07
CA TRP A 271 -16.93 2.75 3.94
C TRP A 271 -18.40 2.34 3.78
N TYR A 272 -18.64 1.03 3.64
CA TYR A 272 -19.99 0.51 3.44
C TYR A 272 -20.74 0.17 4.75
N TYR A 273 -20.46 0.91 5.80
CA TYR A 273 -21.15 0.92 7.09
C TYR A 273 -21.20 2.36 7.61
N THR A 274 -22.12 2.63 8.54
CA THR A 274 -22.34 3.94 9.12
C THR A 274 -21.20 4.35 10.06
N ARG A 275 -21.06 5.64 10.31
CA ARG A 275 -20.08 6.17 11.26
C ARG A 275 -20.36 5.70 12.70
N GLU A 276 -21.63 5.49 13.05
CA GLU A 276 -22.02 4.95 14.36
C GLU A 276 -21.59 3.49 14.53
N GLU A 277 -21.81 2.66 13.50
CA GLU A 277 -21.30 1.29 13.48
C GLU A 277 -19.79 1.27 13.59
N MET A 278 -19.06 2.12 12.87
CA MET A 278 -17.60 2.21 12.99
C MET A 278 -17.17 2.53 14.43
N LYS A 279 -17.76 3.57 15.06
CA LYS A 279 -17.42 3.96 16.44
C LYS A 279 -17.70 2.84 17.43
N LYS A 280 -18.83 2.15 17.30
CA LYS A 280 -19.19 1.01 18.15
C LYS A 280 -18.22 -0.16 17.98
N ASN A 281 -17.83 -0.46 16.73
CA ASN A 281 -16.87 -1.52 16.44
C ASN A 281 -15.46 -1.17 16.97
N LEU A 282 -15.05 0.09 16.92
CA LEU A 282 -13.76 0.52 17.46
C LEU A 282 -13.68 0.42 18.99
N GLN A 283 -14.78 0.68 19.70
CA GLN A 283 -14.86 0.52 21.16
C GLN A 283 -14.70 -0.94 21.62
N ASN A 284 -15.00 -1.90 20.74
CA ASN A 284 -14.86 -3.33 20.99
C ASN A 284 -14.10 -3.98 19.83
N LEU A 285 -12.90 -3.46 19.56
CA LEU A 285 -12.05 -3.92 18.48
C LEU A 285 -11.57 -5.36 18.76
N SER A 286 -11.76 -6.26 17.80
CA SER A 286 -11.34 -7.67 17.91
C SER A 286 -10.08 -7.96 17.12
N ILE A 287 -10.02 -7.51 15.86
CA ILE A 287 -8.87 -7.70 14.97
C ILE A 287 -8.63 -6.40 14.19
N LEU A 288 -7.43 -5.86 14.31
CA LEU A 288 -6.95 -4.76 13.49
C LEU A 288 -6.14 -5.31 12.31
N HIS A 289 -6.38 -4.78 11.12
CA HIS A 289 -5.70 -5.15 9.89
C HIS A 289 -4.94 -3.93 9.33
N TYR A 290 -3.61 -4.02 9.25
CA TYR A 290 -2.72 -2.94 8.81
C TYR A 290 -2.73 -2.76 7.28
N THR A 291 -3.90 -2.52 6.71
CA THR A 291 -4.12 -2.37 5.27
C THR A 291 -4.81 -1.05 4.93
N HIS A 292 -4.87 -0.73 3.63
CA HIS A 292 -5.35 0.52 3.01
C HIS A 292 -4.58 1.78 3.43
N TYR A 293 -3.62 2.19 2.59
CA TYR A 293 -2.83 3.43 2.75
C TYR A 293 -2.01 3.51 4.06
N VAL A 294 -1.73 2.36 4.65
CA VAL A 294 -0.96 2.19 5.87
C VAL A 294 0.34 1.47 5.54
N VAL A 295 1.47 2.01 6.01
CA VAL A 295 2.78 1.35 6.02
C VAL A 295 2.71 0.15 6.98
N LYS A 296 3.55 -0.89 6.90
CA LYS A 296 3.44 -1.98 7.90
C LYS A 296 4.09 -1.58 9.25
N PRO A 297 3.66 -2.12 10.41
CA PRO A 297 4.26 -1.79 11.72
C PRO A 297 5.77 -2.04 11.82
N TRP A 298 6.27 -3.00 11.04
CA TRP A 298 7.68 -3.36 10.92
C TRP A 298 8.43 -2.59 9.81
N GLU A 299 7.87 -1.50 9.32
CA GLU A 299 8.48 -0.59 8.36
C GLU A 299 8.61 0.81 8.98
N SER A 300 9.41 1.67 8.35
CA SER A 300 9.60 3.03 8.84
C SER A 300 8.45 3.90 8.35
N TYR A 301 7.68 4.51 9.26
CA TYR A 301 6.62 5.44 8.87
C TYR A 301 7.14 6.73 8.22
N TYR A 302 8.45 6.99 8.25
CA TYR A 302 9.10 8.09 7.55
C TYR A 302 9.27 7.86 6.04
N THR A 303 8.83 6.73 5.50
CA THR A 303 8.84 6.46 4.05
C THR A 303 7.70 7.16 3.31
N GLU A 304 6.70 7.67 4.02
CA GLU A 304 5.54 8.35 3.44
C GLU A 304 5.13 9.57 4.26
N PHE A 305 4.75 10.65 3.58
CA PHE A 305 4.19 11.85 4.22
C PHE A 305 2.71 12.03 3.88
N ASP A 306 1.99 12.79 4.70
CA ASP A 306 0.62 13.22 4.43
C ASP A 306 0.56 14.33 3.37
N VAL A 307 -0.65 14.76 3.02
CA VAL A 307 -0.89 15.85 2.05
C VAL A 307 -0.25 17.18 2.45
N ASN A 308 0.08 17.35 3.74
CA ASN A 308 0.75 18.52 4.30
C ASN A 308 2.25 18.30 4.50
N TYR A 309 2.79 17.17 4.02
CA TYR A 309 4.20 16.79 4.06
C TYR A 309 4.75 16.51 5.47
N TYR A 310 3.87 16.15 6.40
CA TYR A 310 4.28 15.66 7.71
C TYR A 310 4.35 14.13 7.72
N PRO A 311 5.27 13.53 8.49
CA PRO A 311 5.26 12.09 8.77
C PRO A 311 3.90 11.65 9.33
N VAL A 312 3.43 10.49 8.88
CA VAL A 312 2.18 9.90 9.36
C VAL A 312 2.48 8.96 10.52
N HIS A 313 2.02 9.32 11.72
CA HIS A 313 1.95 8.37 12.83
C HIS A 313 0.69 7.54 12.66
N TYR A 314 0.82 6.24 12.91
CA TYR A 314 -0.25 5.26 12.74
C TYR A 314 -0.64 4.70 14.10
N ASP A 315 -1.93 4.68 14.39
CA ASP A 315 -2.47 4.12 15.63
C ASP A 315 -2.17 2.62 15.71
N TYR A 316 -2.07 2.10 16.94
CA TYR A 316 -1.85 0.69 17.29
C TYR A 316 -0.46 0.09 16.95
N TYR A 317 0.50 0.90 16.50
CA TYR A 317 1.86 0.41 16.22
C TYR A 317 2.64 0.06 17.48
N ASP A 318 2.42 0.80 18.57
CA ASP A 318 3.09 0.55 19.84
C ASP A 318 2.59 -0.77 20.45
N GLU A 319 1.29 -1.07 20.31
CA GLU A 319 0.67 -2.33 20.68
C GLU A 319 1.23 -3.49 19.86
N TRP A 320 1.41 -3.30 18.53
CA TRP A 320 2.06 -4.32 17.71
C TRP A 320 3.49 -4.59 18.16
N TRP A 321 4.29 -3.54 18.43
CA TRP A 321 5.66 -3.69 18.90
C TRP A 321 5.73 -4.27 20.32
N TYR A 322 4.77 -3.96 21.19
CA TYR A 322 4.64 -4.57 22.49
C TYR A 322 4.47 -6.09 22.37
N VAL A 323 3.57 -6.56 21.51
CA VAL A 323 3.42 -8.01 21.26
C VAL A 323 4.71 -8.56 20.64
N ALA A 324 5.30 -7.88 19.65
CA ALA A 324 6.50 -8.34 18.96
C ALA A 324 7.71 -8.53 19.90
N PHE A 325 7.90 -7.64 20.87
CA PHE A 325 8.96 -7.75 21.87
C PHE A 325 8.72 -8.89 22.87
N ASN A 326 7.45 -9.29 23.04
CA ASN A 326 7.04 -10.38 23.90
C ASN A 326 6.77 -11.70 23.15
N THR A 327 7.03 -11.76 21.83
CA THR A 327 6.92 -12.99 21.04
C THR A 327 8.07 -13.94 21.36
N PRO A 328 7.81 -15.11 21.99
CA PRO A 328 8.85 -16.05 22.36
C PRO A 328 9.65 -16.53 21.13
N PHE A 329 10.97 -16.73 21.29
CA PHE A 329 11.91 -17.21 20.25
C PHE A 329 12.13 -16.31 19.02
N PHE A 330 11.25 -15.33 18.76
CA PHE A 330 11.41 -14.31 17.71
C PHE A 330 11.71 -12.90 18.27
N ASN A 331 11.52 -12.66 19.57
CA ASN A 331 11.74 -11.35 20.20
C ASN A 331 13.10 -10.73 19.90
N LYS A 332 14.21 -11.49 19.97
CA LYS A 332 15.56 -10.95 19.75
C LYS A 332 15.74 -10.35 18.35
N GLU A 333 15.22 -11.01 17.32
CA GLU A 333 15.31 -10.52 15.94
C GLU A 333 14.34 -9.38 15.67
N LEU A 334 13.16 -9.38 16.30
CA LEU A 334 12.19 -8.28 16.23
C LEU A 334 12.73 -7.01 16.93
N ILE A 335 13.39 -7.16 18.09
CA ILE A 335 14.11 -6.06 18.76
C ILE A 335 15.22 -5.52 17.86
N LYS A 336 16.00 -6.40 17.22
CA LYS A 336 17.05 -5.99 16.28
C LYS A 336 16.45 -5.24 15.09
N LEU A 337 15.34 -5.71 14.54
CA LEU A 337 14.61 -5.06 13.45
C LEU A 337 14.14 -3.66 13.86
N ASN A 338 13.50 -3.52 15.03
CA ASN A 338 13.07 -2.21 15.55
C ASN A 338 14.25 -1.22 15.67
N LYS A 339 15.39 -1.68 16.20
CA LYS A 339 16.62 -0.86 16.27
C LYS A 339 17.12 -0.47 14.88
N MET A 340 17.09 -1.38 13.92
CA MET A 340 17.49 -1.10 12.54
C MET A 340 16.59 -0.07 11.86
N ILE A 341 15.28 -0.14 12.10
CA ILE A 341 14.30 0.85 11.60
C ILE A 341 14.60 2.22 12.21
N LYS A 342 14.73 2.29 13.55
CA LYS A 342 15.05 3.52 14.29
C LYS A 342 16.35 4.19 13.81
N ASN A 343 17.39 3.40 13.61
CA ASN A 343 18.69 3.92 13.11
C ASN A 343 18.61 4.50 11.70
N LYS A 344 17.60 4.14 10.91
CA LYS A 344 17.38 4.63 9.54
C LYS A 344 16.33 5.73 9.45
N GLU A 345 15.71 6.16 10.55
CA GLU A 345 14.60 7.13 10.52
C GLU A 345 15.02 8.46 9.89
N LEU A 346 16.16 9.02 10.30
CA LEU A 346 16.67 10.27 9.73
C LEU A 346 17.00 10.13 8.24
N GLU A 347 17.56 8.99 7.83
CA GLU A 347 17.85 8.69 6.43
C GLU A 347 16.55 8.60 5.62
N ASN A 348 15.56 7.84 6.09
CA ASN A 348 14.26 7.68 5.43
C ASN A 348 13.52 9.01 5.34
N TYR A 349 13.47 9.77 6.43
CA TYR A 349 12.88 11.11 6.44
C TYR A 349 13.55 12.03 5.43
N SER A 350 14.88 12.04 5.38
CA SER A 350 15.65 12.84 4.42
C SER A 350 15.34 12.45 2.98
N LYS A 351 15.23 11.15 2.67
CA LYS A 351 14.88 10.66 1.33
C LYS A 351 13.48 11.06 0.92
N THR A 352 12.50 10.85 1.80
CA THR A 352 11.08 11.18 1.55
C THR A 352 10.90 12.69 1.39
N LEU A 353 11.52 13.49 2.26
CA LEU A 353 11.50 14.95 2.14
C LEU A 353 12.16 15.41 0.85
N ALA A 354 13.30 14.83 0.47
CA ALA A 354 13.96 15.15 -0.79
C ALA A 354 13.09 14.78 -2.00
N PHE A 355 12.38 13.65 -1.98
CA PHE A 355 11.40 13.28 -3.00
C PHE A 355 10.27 14.32 -3.09
N VAL A 356 9.67 14.68 -1.96
CA VAL A 356 8.62 15.70 -1.87
C VAL A 356 9.09 17.06 -2.40
N LEU A 357 10.28 17.50 -2.00
CA LEU A 357 10.86 18.76 -2.46
C LEU A 357 11.11 18.74 -3.97
N ASN A 358 11.58 17.61 -4.53
CA ASN A 358 11.71 17.49 -5.98
C ASN A 358 10.38 17.43 -6.70
N TYR A 359 9.37 16.77 -6.13
CA TYR A 359 8.02 16.80 -6.66
C TYR A 359 7.50 18.24 -6.70
N LYS A 360 7.63 19.02 -5.61
CA LYS A 360 7.20 20.42 -5.58
C LYS A 360 8.02 21.35 -6.49
N MET A 361 9.34 21.31 -6.41
CA MET A 361 10.21 22.24 -7.14
C MET A 361 10.41 21.85 -8.60
N GLY A 362 10.39 20.55 -8.90
CA GLY A 362 10.57 19.98 -10.23
C GLY A 362 9.30 20.02 -11.10
N ASN A 363 8.12 20.05 -10.49
CA ASN A 363 6.83 20.07 -11.20
C ASN A 363 6.24 21.46 -11.40
N ILE A 364 7.01 22.51 -11.11
CA ILE A 364 6.70 23.89 -11.50
C ILE A 364 7.59 24.25 -12.70
N ALA A 365 7.07 24.03 -13.91
CA ALA A 365 7.70 24.37 -15.17
C ALA A 365 8.07 25.86 -15.25
N SER A 366 7.30 26.78 -14.64
CA SER A 366 7.63 28.21 -14.64
C SER A 366 8.95 28.50 -13.93
N ILE A 367 9.19 27.89 -12.76
CA ILE A 367 10.44 28.01 -12.02
C ILE A 367 11.60 27.44 -12.83
N ARG A 368 11.40 26.27 -13.47
CA ARG A 368 12.43 25.63 -14.32
C ARG A 368 12.78 26.48 -15.53
N ILE A 369 11.80 27.08 -16.18
CA ILE A 369 12.01 27.96 -17.33
C ILE A 369 12.68 29.27 -16.90
N ARG A 370 12.32 29.84 -15.75
CA ARG A 370 13.02 31.02 -15.18
C ARG A 370 14.46 30.71 -14.76
N ASN A 371 14.73 29.48 -14.34
CA ASN A 371 16.09 29.03 -14.00
C ASN A 371 16.96 28.68 -15.20
N HIS A 372 16.37 28.51 -16.39
CA HIS A 372 17.07 28.25 -17.64
C HIS A 372 17.99 29.43 -18.03
N LEU A 373 19.17 29.12 -18.56
CA LEU A 373 20.18 30.13 -18.89
C LEU A 373 19.65 31.24 -19.82
N ALA A 374 18.86 30.85 -20.84
CA ALA A 374 18.23 31.82 -21.74
C ALA A 374 17.36 32.84 -20.99
N TYR A 375 16.55 32.42 -20.03
CA TYR A 375 15.73 33.37 -19.26
C TYR A 375 16.61 34.33 -18.47
N LYS A 376 17.63 33.81 -17.76
CA LYS A 376 18.54 34.59 -16.93
C LYS A 376 19.32 35.63 -17.76
N ILE A 377 19.83 35.23 -18.92
CA ILE A 377 20.51 36.13 -19.86
C ILE A 377 19.59 37.25 -20.33
N GLY A 378 18.41 36.93 -20.85
CA GLY A 378 17.55 37.99 -21.35
C GLY A 378 16.93 38.85 -20.24
N ASN A 379 16.74 38.31 -19.03
CA ASN A 379 16.36 39.13 -17.87
C ASN A 379 17.47 40.13 -17.52
N LEU A 380 18.73 39.68 -17.49
CA LEU A 380 19.89 40.54 -17.28
C LEU A 380 19.95 41.67 -18.33
N ILE A 381 19.66 41.36 -19.60
CA ILE A 381 19.61 42.35 -20.70
C ILE A 381 18.46 43.36 -20.50
N LEU A 382 17.29 42.91 -20.06
CA LEU A 382 16.14 43.79 -19.84
C LEU A 382 16.30 44.69 -18.60
N ASP A 383 17.06 44.22 -17.61
CA ASP A 383 17.34 44.96 -16.37
C ASP A 383 18.46 46.01 -16.54
N THR A 384 19.27 45.90 -17.60
CA THR A 384 20.26 46.92 -17.99
C THR A 384 19.61 48.08 -18.74
N LYS A 385 18.97 48.99 -18.01
CA LYS A 385 18.41 50.25 -18.54
C LYS A 385 19.20 51.52 -18.19
N GLN A 386 20.21 51.40 -17.32
CA GLN A 386 21.00 52.53 -16.79
C GLN A 386 22.48 52.38 -17.14
N PHE A 387 23.17 53.50 -17.42
CA PHE A 387 24.57 53.54 -17.87
C PHE A 387 25.54 52.76 -16.97
N ASN A 388 25.45 52.94 -15.64
CA ASN A 388 26.29 52.21 -14.67
C ASN A 388 26.09 50.68 -14.67
N LYS A 389 24.92 50.20 -15.11
CA LYS A 389 24.63 48.76 -15.24
C LYS A 389 25.15 48.18 -16.56
N ILE A 390 25.30 49.01 -17.60
CA ILE A 390 25.88 48.63 -18.89
C ILE A 390 27.37 48.30 -18.71
N LEU A 391 28.10 49.12 -17.95
CA LEU A 391 29.54 48.90 -17.69
C LEU A 391 29.80 47.60 -16.91
N LYS A 392 28.90 47.23 -15.99
CA LYS A 392 28.99 45.98 -15.20
C LYS A 392 28.46 44.74 -15.93
N PHE A 393 27.76 44.91 -17.06
CA PHE A 393 27.09 43.82 -17.76
C PHE A 393 28.04 42.68 -18.17
N PRO A 394 29.24 42.91 -18.73
CA PRO A 394 30.14 41.83 -19.11
C PRO A 394 30.53 40.93 -17.93
N PHE A 395 30.85 41.53 -16.78
CA PHE A 395 31.19 40.79 -15.56
C PHE A 395 30.00 40.01 -15.00
N LEU A 396 28.83 40.64 -14.92
CA LEU A 396 27.60 39.99 -14.46
C LEU A 396 27.19 38.82 -15.37
N PHE A 397 27.33 39.01 -16.68
CA PHE A 397 27.05 37.99 -17.69
C PHE A 397 27.97 36.79 -17.52
N ILE A 398 29.30 37.01 -17.44
CA ILE A 398 30.28 35.94 -17.25
C ILE A 398 30.04 35.20 -15.93
N SER A 399 29.87 35.93 -14.82
CA SER A 399 29.63 35.33 -13.50
C SER A 399 28.35 34.47 -13.47
N MET A 400 27.28 34.95 -14.10
CA MET A 400 26.02 34.23 -14.20
C MET A 400 26.13 32.96 -15.05
N VAL A 401 26.79 33.04 -16.21
CA VAL A 401 27.03 31.88 -17.08
C VAL A 401 27.88 30.83 -16.34
N PHE A 402 28.96 31.27 -15.69
CA PHE A 402 29.83 30.39 -14.90
C PHE A 402 29.07 29.72 -13.75
N ARG A 403 28.29 30.48 -12.97
CA ARG A 403 27.47 29.93 -11.88
C ARG A 403 26.42 28.94 -12.38
N HIS A 404 25.78 29.23 -13.50
CA HIS A 404 24.82 28.31 -14.12
C HIS A 404 25.49 27.01 -14.57
N TYR A 405 26.69 27.11 -15.15
CA TYR A 405 27.49 25.95 -15.56
C TYR A 405 27.88 25.08 -14.36
N MET A 406 28.42 25.67 -13.30
CA MET A 406 28.76 24.97 -12.05
C MET A 406 27.54 24.29 -11.42
N ASN A 407 26.41 24.99 -11.34
CA ASN A 407 25.17 24.42 -10.83
C ASN A 407 24.70 23.22 -11.67
N ASN A 408 24.83 23.27 -13.00
CA ASN A 408 24.47 22.13 -13.85
C ASN A 408 25.39 20.92 -13.62
N ILE A 409 26.68 21.12 -13.35
CA ILE A 409 27.60 20.03 -12.99
C ILE A 409 27.18 19.42 -11.65
N ILE A 410 26.95 20.24 -10.62
CA ILE A 410 26.52 19.79 -9.30
C ILE A 410 25.20 19.03 -9.40
N SER A 411 24.21 19.55 -10.13
CA SER A 411 22.94 18.87 -10.35
C SER A 411 23.12 17.53 -11.07
N LYS A 412 23.98 17.44 -12.09
CA LYS A 412 24.26 16.17 -12.77
C LYS A 412 24.88 15.13 -11.82
N ILE A 413 25.85 15.53 -11.01
CA ILE A 413 26.48 14.66 -10.01
C ILE A 413 25.42 14.22 -8.99
N LEU A 414 24.64 15.15 -8.47
CA LEU A 414 23.55 14.90 -7.51
C LEU A 414 22.52 13.92 -8.07
N PHE A 415 22.07 14.12 -9.31
CA PHE A 415 21.08 13.26 -9.96
C PHE A 415 21.64 11.89 -10.38
N ASN A 416 22.96 11.77 -10.56
CA ASN A 416 23.60 10.48 -10.79
C ASN A 416 23.77 9.70 -9.48
N ALA A 417 24.17 10.38 -8.41
CA ALA A 417 24.29 9.79 -7.08
C ALA A 417 22.91 9.44 -6.49
N ILE A 418 21.89 10.24 -6.79
CA ILE A 418 20.56 10.14 -6.21
C ILE A 418 19.49 10.25 -7.32
N PRO A 419 19.22 9.14 -8.06
CA PRO A 419 18.37 9.17 -9.25
C PRO A 419 16.94 9.66 -9.04
N TYR A 420 16.35 9.45 -7.87
CA TYR A 420 14.98 9.88 -7.55
C TYR A 420 14.83 11.39 -7.33
N LEU A 421 15.94 12.16 -7.34
CA LEU A 421 15.90 13.62 -7.35
C LEU A 421 15.77 14.20 -8.78
N LYS A 422 15.79 13.36 -9.82
CA LYS A 422 15.65 13.83 -11.21
C LYS A 422 14.26 14.44 -11.44
N PRO A 423 14.16 15.67 -11.98
CA PRO A 423 12.86 16.30 -12.24
C PRO A 423 12.13 15.63 -13.40
N LEU A 424 10.79 15.60 -13.35
CA LEU A 424 9.94 15.10 -14.44
C LEU A 424 10.18 15.87 -15.76
N PRO A 425 9.82 15.32 -16.93
CA PRO A 425 9.75 16.10 -18.17
C PRO A 425 8.81 17.30 -18.02
N LEU A 426 9.14 18.44 -18.65
CA LEU A 426 8.41 19.71 -18.47
C LEU A 426 6.90 19.62 -18.78
N VAL A 427 6.49 18.74 -19.69
CA VAL A 427 5.08 18.58 -20.10
C VAL A 427 4.19 18.02 -18.99
N PHE A 428 4.77 17.33 -18.00
CA PHE A 428 4.06 16.76 -16.86
C PHE A 428 4.02 17.70 -15.65
N CYS A 429 4.51 18.94 -15.79
CA CYS A 429 4.45 19.95 -14.73
C CYS A 429 3.06 20.61 -14.67
N ILE A 430 2.59 20.92 -13.46
CA ILE A 430 1.20 21.38 -13.22
C ILE A 430 0.89 22.73 -13.88
N ASP A 431 1.90 23.60 -13.98
CA ASP A 431 1.82 24.95 -14.56
C ASP A 431 2.42 25.01 -15.97
N TYR A 432 2.49 23.87 -16.68
CA TYR A 432 3.15 23.80 -18.00
C TYR A 432 2.59 24.86 -18.97
N ILE A 433 1.27 25.08 -18.96
CA ILE A 433 0.61 26.08 -19.80
C ILE A 433 1.02 27.50 -19.42
N GLU A 434 1.08 27.88 -18.12
CA GLU A 434 1.64 29.17 -17.73
C GLU A 434 3.13 29.30 -18.07
N ALA A 435 3.89 28.22 -17.91
CA ALA A 435 5.31 28.18 -18.18
C ALA A 435 5.62 28.43 -19.68
N LEU A 436 4.74 27.97 -20.59
CA LEU A 436 4.82 28.33 -22.02
C LEU A 436 4.68 29.83 -22.24
N LYS A 437 3.88 30.55 -21.44
CA LYS A 437 3.79 32.02 -21.51
C LYS A 437 5.14 32.67 -21.17
N ILE A 438 5.89 32.11 -20.23
CA ILE A 438 7.24 32.58 -19.87
C ILE A 438 8.23 32.34 -21.02
N LYS A 439 8.14 31.21 -21.74
CA LYS A 439 8.97 31.00 -22.96
C LYS A 439 8.66 32.00 -24.08
N LYS A 440 7.42 32.50 -24.15
CA LYS A 440 7.01 33.55 -25.09
C LYS A 440 7.43 34.96 -24.63
N HIS A 441 7.80 35.14 -23.36
CA HIS A 441 8.25 36.42 -22.81
C HIS A 441 9.58 36.88 -23.44
N LEU A 442 9.76 38.19 -23.54
CA LEU A 442 10.91 38.82 -24.17
C LEU A 442 12.25 38.41 -23.54
N SER A 443 12.29 38.22 -22.22
CA SER A 443 13.49 37.74 -21.51
C SER A 443 13.95 36.37 -22.01
N TYR A 444 13.04 35.42 -22.19
CA TYR A 444 13.43 34.09 -22.70
C TYR A 444 13.89 34.16 -24.16
N ARG A 445 13.18 34.93 -24.99
CA ARG A 445 13.48 35.13 -26.42
C ARG A 445 14.85 35.77 -26.64
N TYR A 446 15.15 36.86 -25.91
CA TYR A 446 16.45 37.53 -25.97
C TYR A 446 17.61 36.62 -25.59
N GLY A 447 17.50 35.88 -24.49
CA GLY A 447 18.59 34.99 -24.13
C GLY A 447 18.78 33.82 -25.08
N LYS A 448 17.72 33.34 -25.77
CA LYS A 448 17.90 32.35 -26.85
C LYS A 448 18.71 32.91 -28.01
N ILE A 449 18.44 34.16 -28.41
CA ILE A 449 19.21 34.85 -29.47
C ILE A 449 20.68 34.94 -29.06
N VAL A 450 20.94 35.38 -27.83
CA VAL A 450 22.31 35.49 -27.33
C VAL A 450 23.00 34.14 -27.30
N LEU A 451 22.38 33.11 -26.72
CA LEU A 451 22.94 31.75 -26.72
C LEU A 451 23.20 31.21 -28.14
N TYR A 452 22.30 31.49 -29.08
CA TYR A 452 22.49 31.14 -30.50
C TYR A 452 23.71 31.85 -31.09
N CYS A 453 23.86 33.15 -30.89
CA CYS A 453 24.99 33.91 -31.40
C CYS A 453 26.33 33.44 -30.80
N PHE A 454 26.35 33.13 -29.49
CA PHE A 454 27.52 32.54 -28.84
C PHE A 454 27.83 31.13 -29.35
N LYS A 455 26.83 30.31 -29.69
CA LYS A 455 27.04 28.99 -30.31
C LYS A 455 27.69 29.09 -31.70
N TYR A 456 27.39 30.15 -32.45
CA TYR A 456 27.90 30.39 -33.81
C TYR A 456 28.87 31.57 -33.88
N TRP A 457 29.63 31.80 -32.82
CA TRP A 457 30.55 32.94 -32.69
C TRP A 457 31.57 33.00 -33.84
N TYR A 458 32.09 31.85 -34.26
CA TYR A 458 33.04 31.68 -35.37
C TYR A 458 32.48 32.07 -36.75
N LYS A 459 31.15 32.23 -36.87
CA LYS A 459 30.48 32.73 -38.08
C LYS A 459 30.17 34.23 -37.98
N GLY A 460 30.80 34.96 -37.05
CA GLY A 460 30.56 36.38 -36.82
C GLY A 460 29.19 36.72 -36.20
N LYS A 461 28.39 35.72 -35.77
CA LYS A 461 27.02 35.95 -35.29
C LYS A 461 26.93 36.79 -34.01
N ILE A 462 28.01 36.91 -33.24
CA ILE A 462 28.07 37.79 -32.06
C ILE A 462 27.84 39.26 -32.45
N PHE A 463 28.41 39.71 -33.57
CA PHE A 463 28.25 41.09 -34.04
C PHE A 463 26.81 41.40 -34.50
N ALA A 464 26.01 40.37 -34.79
CA ALA A 464 24.60 40.51 -35.15
C ALA A 464 23.66 40.64 -33.93
N ILE A 465 24.15 40.46 -32.70
CA ILE A 465 23.31 40.47 -31.48
C ILE A 465 22.46 41.76 -31.38
N PRO A 466 23.01 42.99 -31.51
CA PRO A 466 22.21 44.21 -31.39
C PRO A 466 21.06 44.27 -32.39
N TYR A 467 21.33 43.93 -33.65
CA TYR A 467 20.33 43.90 -34.72
C TYR A 467 19.24 42.85 -34.45
N LEU A 468 19.63 41.63 -34.06
CA LEU A 468 18.69 40.54 -33.80
C LEU A 468 17.79 40.81 -32.58
N LEU A 469 18.34 41.41 -31.52
CA LEU A 469 17.55 41.81 -30.35
C LEU A 469 16.54 42.92 -30.71
N LEU A 470 16.95 43.91 -31.51
CA LEU A 470 16.05 44.97 -32.00
C LEU A 470 14.94 44.42 -32.90
N LYS A 471 15.26 43.50 -33.80
CA LYS A 471 14.28 42.82 -34.65
C LYS A 471 13.25 42.06 -33.79
N GLU A 472 13.74 41.28 -32.84
CA GLU A 472 12.90 40.49 -31.93
C GLU A 472 11.99 41.38 -31.07
N TYR A 473 12.48 42.53 -30.63
CA TYR A 473 11.68 43.52 -29.90
C TYR A 473 10.51 44.04 -30.72
N LYS A 474 10.76 44.41 -31.99
CA LYS A 474 9.74 44.91 -32.90
C LYS A 474 8.67 43.86 -33.15
N GLU A 475 9.08 42.61 -33.39
CA GLU A 475 8.15 41.48 -33.55
C GLU A 475 7.34 41.20 -32.27
N PHE A 476 7.99 41.21 -31.10
CA PHE A 476 7.32 41.02 -29.82
C PHE A 476 6.28 42.12 -29.53
N LYS A 477 6.56 43.37 -29.90
CA LYS A 477 5.60 44.48 -29.81
C LYS A 477 4.42 44.32 -30.77
N LYS A 478 4.66 43.82 -31.99
CA LYS A 478 3.60 43.59 -32.99
C LYS A 478 2.61 42.52 -32.53
N ASN A 479 3.09 41.47 -31.85
CA ASN A 479 2.26 40.37 -31.34
C ASN A 479 1.56 40.67 -30.00
N LYS A 480 1.77 41.86 -29.42
CA LYS A 480 1.10 42.33 -28.19
C LYS A 480 -0.07 43.28 -28.46
N LYS A 481 -0.16 43.82 -29.68
CA LYS A 481 -1.36 44.48 -30.21
C LYS A 481 -2.24 43.41 -30.84
#